data_AF-A0A817T2V9-F1
#
_entry.id   AF-A0A817T2V9-F1
#
_cell.length_a   1.000
_cell.length_b   1.000
_cell.length_c   1.000
_cell.angle_alpha   90.00
_cell.angle_beta   90.00
_cell.angle_gamma   90.00
#
_symmetry.space_group_name_H-M   'P 1'
#
loop_
_entity.id
_entity.type
_entity.pdbx_description
1 polymer ?
#
loop_
_entity_poly.entity_id
_entity_poly.type
_entity_poly.pdbx_seq_one_letter_code
_entity_poly.pdbx_strand_id
1 'polypeptide(L)'
;MKDQIIKVVNGLQYNGGGTATGEAIQRARSVCDAACRNSEELVPRAVVLFTDGHSNSASLVKTESELLRDRTQAVVFSVGIGSGINIQELQLSASQPYSKYVLQLSNYLQLTQVINQITLIACNVPAFNEPGVVYKNEVEKDTYRFYQMSLKGFRSGLGGFVEIAVNMTQGYVQVFT
;
A
#
# COMPACT_ATOMS: atom_id res chain seq x y z
N MET A 1 -14.83 14.87 -1.25
CA MET A 1 -14.23 13.52 -1.20
C MET A 1 -14.06 12.98 0.22
N LYS A 2 -13.32 13.65 1.13
CA LYS A 2 -13.13 13.18 2.52
C LYS A 2 -14.44 12.87 3.26
N ASP A 3 -15.38 13.81 3.28
CA ASP A 3 -16.63 13.65 4.03
C ASP A 3 -17.54 12.56 3.46
N GLN A 4 -17.46 12.33 2.13
CA GLN A 4 -18.17 11.22 1.48
C GLN A 4 -17.61 9.86 1.91
N ILE A 5 -16.29 9.73 2.01
CA ILE A 5 -15.64 8.51 2.50
C ILE A 5 -16.03 8.26 3.95
N ILE A 6 -15.97 9.28 4.81
CA ILE A 6 -16.37 9.17 6.22
C ILE A 6 -17.83 8.71 6.33
N LYS A 7 -18.73 9.28 5.52
CA LYS A 7 -20.14 8.89 5.49
C LYS A 7 -20.33 7.41 5.11
N VAL A 8 -19.58 6.91 4.11
CA VAL A 8 -19.64 5.51 3.70
C VAL A 8 -19.12 4.59 4.81
N VAL A 9 -17.97 4.92 5.39
CA VAL A 9 -17.37 4.12 6.48
C VAL A 9 -18.29 4.05 7.69
N ASN A 10 -18.88 5.18 8.10
CA ASN A 10 -19.83 5.24 9.22
C ASN A 10 -21.13 4.46 8.95
N GLY A 11 -21.46 4.19 7.69
CA GLY A 11 -22.63 3.41 7.30
C GLY A 11 -22.39 1.90 7.16
N LEU A 12 -21.16 1.42 7.35
CA LEU A 12 -20.83 0.00 7.24
C LEU A 12 -21.52 -0.79 8.36
N GLN A 13 -22.19 -1.88 8.00
CA GLN A 13 -22.83 -2.78 8.94
C GLN A 13 -21.90 -3.96 9.28
N TYR A 14 -21.90 -4.36 10.55
CA TYR A 14 -21.24 -5.58 10.97
C TYR A 14 -22.09 -6.79 10.58
N ASN A 15 -21.58 -7.59 9.66
CA ASN A 15 -22.31 -8.73 9.09
C ASN A 15 -22.05 -10.05 9.84
N GLY A 16 -21.20 -10.05 10.87
CA GLY A 16 -20.81 -11.27 11.59
C GLY A 16 -20.07 -12.30 10.71
N GLY A 17 -20.00 -13.54 11.19
CA GLY A 17 -19.34 -14.66 10.51
C GLY A 17 -17.94 -14.97 11.07
N GLY A 18 -17.17 -15.73 10.29
CA GLY A 18 -15.76 -16.02 10.59
C GLY A 18 -14.80 -14.98 10.01
N THR A 19 -13.50 -15.24 10.13
CA THR A 19 -12.46 -14.31 9.65
C THR A 19 -12.00 -14.72 8.24
N ALA A 20 -12.71 -14.27 7.21
CA ALA A 20 -12.39 -14.59 5.81
C ALA A 20 -11.24 -13.71 5.26
N THR A 21 -10.07 -13.77 5.90
CA THR A 21 -8.96 -12.86 5.62
C THR A 21 -8.40 -13.03 4.21
N GLY A 22 -8.28 -14.26 3.72
CA GLY A 22 -7.77 -14.54 2.37
C GLY A 22 -8.69 -13.98 1.28
N GLU A 23 -10.00 -14.15 1.45
CA GLU A 23 -11.04 -13.62 0.56
C GLU A 23 -11.09 -12.10 0.60
N ALA A 24 -10.91 -11.49 1.77
CA ALA A 24 -10.82 -10.04 1.90
C ALA A 24 -9.62 -9.48 1.11
N ILE A 25 -8.46 -10.14 1.17
CA ILE A 25 -7.25 -9.77 0.41
C ILE A 25 -7.48 -9.94 -1.09
N GLN A 26 -8.10 -11.05 -1.51
CA GLN A 26 -8.50 -11.27 -2.90
C GLN A 26 -9.43 -10.16 -3.41
N ARG A 27 -10.38 -9.74 -2.58
CA ARG A 27 -11.31 -8.65 -2.92
C ARG A 27 -10.57 -7.32 -3.04
N ALA A 28 -9.67 -7.01 -2.11
CA ALA A 28 -8.85 -5.80 -2.17
C ALA A 28 -7.99 -5.76 -3.44
N ARG A 29 -7.36 -6.88 -3.81
CA ARG A 29 -6.64 -7.04 -5.07
C ARG A 29 -7.53 -6.76 -6.26
N SER A 30 -8.71 -7.38 -6.31
CA SER A 30 -9.65 -7.23 -7.43
C SER A 30 -10.18 -5.80 -7.57
N VAL A 31 -10.42 -5.10 -6.46
CA VAL A 31 -10.78 -3.67 -6.46
C VAL A 31 -9.62 -2.82 -6.98
N CYS A 32 -8.40 -3.14 -6.59
CA CYS A 32 -7.23 -2.41 -7.05
C CYS A 32 -6.94 -2.64 -8.53
N ASP A 33 -7.02 -3.89 -9.01
CA ASP A 33 -6.90 -4.26 -10.43
C ASP A 33 -7.88 -3.45 -11.30
N ALA A 34 -9.07 -3.11 -10.78
CA ALA A 34 -10.11 -2.37 -11.52
C ALA A 34 -10.04 -0.86 -11.37
N ALA A 35 -9.58 -0.34 -10.22
CA ALA A 35 -9.82 1.05 -9.83
C ALA A 35 -8.66 1.75 -9.10
N CYS A 36 -7.54 1.07 -8.82
CA CYS A 36 -6.36 1.77 -8.33
C CYS A 36 -5.81 2.70 -9.42
N ARG A 37 -5.14 3.77 -8.97
CA ARG A 37 -4.36 4.65 -9.85
C ARG A 37 -3.40 3.83 -10.71
N ASN A 38 -3.17 4.28 -11.94
CA ASN A 38 -2.25 3.59 -12.86
C ASN A 38 -0.84 3.56 -12.27
N SER A 39 -0.08 2.49 -12.48
CA SER A 39 1.33 2.40 -12.04
C SER A 39 2.18 3.46 -12.73
N GLU A 40 1.77 3.88 -13.93
CA GLU A 40 2.38 4.99 -14.68
C GLU A 40 2.34 6.32 -13.92
N GLU A 41 1.42 6.47 -12.96
CA GLU A 41 1.33 7.67 -12.15
C GLU A 41 2.45 7.77 -11.10
N LEU A 42 3.23 6.70 -10.85
CA LEU A 42 4.28 6.66 -9.82
C LEU A 42 3.77 7.10 -8.42
N VAL A 43 2.53 6.74 -8.09
CA VAL A 43 1.94 6.98 -6.77
C VAL A 43 2.03 5.71 -5.93
N PRO A 44 2.59 5.76 -4.70
CA PRO A 44 2.61 4.60 -3.82
C PRO A 44 1.20 4.09 -3.50
N ARG A 45 1.05 2.76 -3.47
CA ARG A 45 -0.19 2.10 -3.06
C ARG A 45 0.00 1.47 -1.70
N ALA A 46 -0.98 1.61 -0.82
CA ALA A 46 -0.96 1.01 0.51
C ALA A 46 -2.27 0.26 0.77
N VAL A 47 -2.15 -0.91 1.40
CA VAL A 47 -3.27 -1.70 1.92
C VAL A 47 -3.08 -1.83 3.43
N VAL A 48 -4.13 -1.56 4.19
CA VAL A 48 -4.13 -1.73 5.65
C VAL A 48 -5.20 -2.76 6.01
N LEU A 49 -4.75 -3.94 6.42
CA LEU A 49 -5.59 -5.02 6.90
C LEU A 49 -5.77 -4.91 8.40
N PHE A 50 -7.02 -4.91 8.86
CA PHE A 50 -7.36 -5.01 10.29
C PHE A 50 -8.00 -6.37 10.56
N THR A 51 -7.55 -7.08 11.59
CA THR A 51 -8.15 -8.34 12.04
C THR A 51 -7.99 -8.53 13.54
N ASP A 52 -8.98 -9.12 14.18
CA ASP A 52 -8.97 -9.51 15.59
C ASP A 52 -9.00 -11.04 15.81
N GLY A 53 -9.13 -11.80 14.72
CA GLY A 53 -9.31 -13.26 14.75
C GLY A 53 -8.32 -14.02 13.87
N HIS A 54 -8.36 -15.34 14.00
CA HIS A 54 -7.69 -16.29 13.11
C HIS A 54 -8.48 -16.45 11.81
N SER A 55 -7.76 -16.46 10.69
CA SER A 55 -8.31 -16.69 9.36
C SER A 55 -8.96 -18.08 9.27
N ASN A 56 -10.04 -18.17 8.48
CA ASN A 56 -10.63 -19.45 8.12
C ASN A 56 -9.68 -20.31 7.26
N SER A 57 -8.71 -19.68 6.57
CA SER A 57 -7.74 -20.34 5.71
C SER A 57 -6.41 -19.59 5.65
N ALA A 58 -5.39 -20.10 6.32
CA ALA A 58 -4.04 -19.53 6.31
C ALA A 58 -3.34 -19.69 4.94
N SER A 59 -3.62 -20.78 4.20
CA SER A 59 -3.05 -21.00 2.86
C SER A 59 -3.56 -19.95 1.87
N LEU A 60 -4.85 -19.62 1.93
CA LEU A 60 -5.43 -18.59 1.07
C LEU A 60 -4.88 -17.19 1.41
N VAL A 61 -4.70 -16.89 2.71
CA VAL A 61 -4.03 -15.64 3.14
C VAL A 61 -2.66 -15.53 2.48
N LYS A 62 -1.83 -16.57 2.55
CA LYS A 62 -0.51 -16.55 1.93
C LYS A 62 -0.59 -16.27 0.42
N THR A 63 -1.35 -17.09 -0.31
CA THR A 63 -1.41 -17.01 -1.77
C THR A 63 -1.97 -15.67 -2.26
N GLU A 64 -3.08 -15.19 -1.68
CA GLU A 64 -3.68 -13.91 -2.11
C GLU A 64 -2.85 -12.71 -1.68
N SER A 65 -2.08 -12.80 -0.59
CA SER A 65 -1.15 -11.72 -0.19
C SER A 65 0.05 -11.60 -1.12
N GLU A 66 0.59 -12.74 -1.58
CA GLU A 66 1.63 -12.77 -2.62
C GLU A 66 1.10 -12.15 -3.91
N LEU A 67 -0.07 -12.60 -4.39
CA LEU A 67 -0.71 -12.05 -5.58
C LEU A 67 -1.03 -10.56 -5.46
N LEU A 68 -1.51 -10.10 -4.29
CA LEU A 68 -1.79 -8.68 -4.06
C LEU A 68 -0.52 -7.85 -4.22
N ARG A 69 0.56 -8.22 -3.56
CA ARG A 69 1.83 -7.48 -3.62
C ARG A 69 2.42 -7.50 -5.02
N ASP A 70 2.43 -8.66 -5.68
CA ASP A 70 3.03 -8.80 -7.01
C ASP A 70 2.25 -8.04 -8.08
N ARG A 71 0.91 -8.05 -8.03
CA ARG A 71 0.08 -7.40 -9.05
C ARG A 71 -0.10 -5.91 -8.83
N THR A 72 -0.23 -5.49 -7.57
CA THR A 72 -0.55 -4.10 -7.25
C THR A 72 0.66 -3.29 -6.83
N GLN A 73 1.78 -3.96 -6.50
CA GLN A 73 2.97 -3.32 -5.95
C GLN A 73 2.68 -2.49 -4.69
N ALA A 74 1.58 -2.82 -4.00
CA ALA A 74 1.17 -2.15 -2.77
C ALA A 74 1.99 -2.63 -1.58
N VAL A 75 2.31 -1.69 -0.69
CA VAL A 75 2.77 -2.03 0.65
C VAL A 75 1.58 -2.46 1.51
N VAL A 76 1.73 -3.54 2.26
CA VAL A 76 0.66 -4.10 3.08
C VAL A 76 1.02 -3.98 4.56
N PHE A 77 0.16 -3.30 5.31
CA PHE A 77 0.18 -3.28 6.77
C PHE A 77 -0.85 -4.28 7.29
N SER A 78 -0.48 -5.06 8.31
CA SER A 78 -1.40 -5.95 9.02
C SER A 78 -1.49 -5.55 10.48
N VAL A 79 -2.67 -5.14 10.90
CA VAL A 79 -3.00 -4.66 12.24
C VAL A 79 -3.84 -5.72 12.95
N GLY A 80 -3.22 -6.44 13.88
CA GLY A 80 -3.87 -7.36 14.79
C GLY A 80 -4.45 -6.63 16.00
N ILE A 81 -5.68 -6.95 16.40
CA ILE A 81 -6.35 -6.32 17.55
C ILE A 81 -6.82 -7.39 18.54
N GLY A 82 -6.46 -7.23 19.81
CA GLY A 82 -6.84 -8.16 20.87
C GLY A 82 -6.00 -9.45 20.88
N SER A 83 -6.47 -10.43 21.63
CA SER A 83 -5.76 -11.69 21.88
C SER A 83 -6.15 -12.83 20.93
N GLY A 84 -7.16 -12.64 20.08
CA GLY A 84 -7.65 -13.66 19.13
C GLY A 84 -6.82 -13.79 17.85
N ILE A 85 -5.75 -13.02 17.72
CA ILE A 85 -4.95 -12.90 16.50
C ILE A 85 -3.96 -14.05 16.31
N ASN A 86 -3.63 -14.34 15.05
CA ASN A 86 -2.52 -15.21 14.68
C ASN A 86 -1.36 -14.38 14.11
N ILE A 87 -0.23 -14.34 14.82
CA ILE A 87 0.92 -13.53 14.41
C ILE A 87 1.50 -14.01 13.07
N GLN A 88 1.50 -15.32 12.82
CA GLN A 88 1.99 -15.88 11.57
C GLN A 88 1.11 -15.45 10.39
N GLU A 89 -0.21 -15.44 10.53
CA GLU A 89 -1.12 -14.96 9.48
C GLU A 89 -0.98 -13.45 9.22
N LEU A 90 -0.75 -12.65 10.28
CA LEU A 90 -0.41 -11.23 10.12
C LEU A 90 0.88 -11.06 9.32
N GLN A 91 1.89 -11.89 9.58
CA GLN A 91 3.15 -11.86 8.84
C GLN A 91 3.00 -12.33 7.39
N LEU A 92 2.15 -13.32 7.11
CA LEU A 92 1.85 -13.77 5.74
C LEU A 92 1.23 -12.66 4.88
N SER A 93 0.40 -11.83 5.50
CA SER A 93 -0.29 -10.72 4.83
C SER A 93 0.57 -9.47 4.69
N ALA A 94 1.37 -9.12 5.71
CA ALA A 94 2.15 -7.89 5.71
C ALA A 94 3.35 -7.90 4.76
N SER A 95 3.80 -6.71 4.38
CA SER A 95 5.10 -6.50 3.72
C SER A 95 6.27 -6.70 4.70
N GLN A 96 7.47 -6.90 4.17
CA GLN A 96 8.71 -6.96 4.96
C GLN A 96 9.42 -5.60 5.04
N PRO A 97 10.15 -5.31 6.14
CA PRO A 97 10.34 -6.15 7.33
C PRO A 97 9.11 -6.13 8.28
N TYR A 98 8.77 -7.26 8.88
CA TYR A 98 7.57 -7.40 9.71
C TYR A 98 7.54 -6.45 10.92
N SER A 99 8.70 -6.07 11.47
CA SER A 99 8.80 -5.09 12.56
C SER A 99 8.23 -3.71 12.22
N LYS A 100 8.06 -3.42 10.92
CA LYS A 100 7.54 -2.14 10.41
C LYS A 100 6.07 -2.23 10.00
N TYR A 101 5.63 -3.38 9.50
CA TYR A 101 4.35 -3.54 8.83
C TYR A 101 3.36 -4.46 9.56
N VAL A 102 3.79 -5.18 10.58
CA VAL A 102 2.91 -5.92 11.50
C VAL A 102 2.76 -5.12 12.78
N LEU A 103 1.52 -4.74 13.09
CA LEU A 103 1.15 -3.95 14.25
C LEU A 103 0.20 -4.75 15.11
N GLN A 104 0.38 -4.70 16.43
CA GLN A 104 -0.46 -5.42 17.38
C GLN A 104 -0.99 -4.44 18.41
N LEU A 105 -2.31 -4.46 18.58
CA LEU A 105 -3.04 -3.61 19.52
C LEU A 105 -3.73 -4.51 20.53
N SER A 106 -3.77 -4.11 21.80
CA SER A 106 -4.48 -4.87 22.82
C SER A 106 -6.00 -4.75 22.69
N ASN A 107 -6.51 -3.64 22.14
CA ASN A 107 -7.93 -3.39 21.91
C ASN A 107 -8.13 -2.23 20.92
N TYR A 108 -9.38 -2.01 20.49
CA TYR A 108 -9.75 -0.99 19.50
C TYR A 108 -9.48 0.46 19.95
N LEU A 109 -9.41 0.74 21.26
CA LEU A 109 -9.11 2.10 21.75
C LEU A 109 -7.69 2.54 21.40
N GLN A 110 -6.79 1.59 21.13
CA GLN A 110 -5.40 1.84 20.77
C GLN A 110 -5.20 2.09 19.27
N LEU A 111 -6.25 2.03 18.43
CA LEU A 111 -6.13 2.30 16.99
C LEU A 111 -5.48 3.66 16.70
N THR A 112 -5.75 4.66 17.54
CA THR A 112 -5.17 6.00 17.42
C THR A 112 -3.65 6.02 17.54
N GLN A 113 -3.06 5.03 18.21
CA GLN A 113 -1.61 4.94 18.43
C GLN A 113 -0.84 4.59 17.15
N VAL A 114 -1.49 3.87 16.22
CA VAL A 114 -0.84 3.41 14.98
C VAL A 114 -1.11 4.30 13.77
N ILE A 115 -2.07 5.22 13.85
CA ILE A 115 -2.44 6.11 12.73
C ILE A 115 -1.21 6.86 12.22
N ASN A 116 -0.48 7.53 13.10
CA ASN A 116 0.67 8.33 12.70
C ASN A 116 1.76 7.48 12.05
N GLN A 117 2.04 6.28 12.60
CA GLN A 117 3.02 5.37 12.03
C GLN A 117 2.60 4.89 10.63
N ILE A 118 1.36 4.43 10.48
CA ILE A 118 0.83 3.98 9.19
C ILE A 118 0.85 5.12 8.18
N THR A 119 0.37 6.32 8.54
CA THR A 119 0.36 7.49 7.66
C THR A 119 1.77 7.88 7.24
N LEU A 120 2.70 8.00 8.18
CA LEU A 120 4.09 8.35 7.87
C LEU A 120 4.72 7.34 6.92
N ILE A 121 4.52 6.04 7.15
CA ILE A 121 5.11 5.03 6.28
C ILE A 121 4.42 5.02 4.92
N ALA A 122 3.08 4.99 4.87
CA ALA A 122 2.32 4.94 3.62
C ALA A 122 2.62 6.13 2.70
N CYS A 123 2.80 7.32 3.26
CA CYS A 123 3.16 8.51 2.48
C CYS A 123 4.62 8.53 1.99
N ASN A 124 5.52 7.76 2.61
CA ASN A 124 6.96 7.77 2.30
C ASN A 124 7.46 6.44 1.70
N VAL A 125 6.58 5.47 1.45
CA VAL A 125 6.94 4.25 0.71
C VAL A 125 7.21 4.66 -0.74
N PRO A 126 8.33 4.23 -1.35
CA PRO A 126 8.59 4.53 -2.75
C PRO A 126 7.55 3.85 -3.63
N ALA A 127 7.08 4.55 -4.67
CA ALA A 127 6.29 3.91 -5.72
C ALA A 127 7.16 2.89 -6.45
N PHE A 128 6.55 1.81 -6.91
CA PHE A 128 7.23 0.86 -7.78
C PHE A 128 7.50 1.50 -9.13
N ASN A 129 8.71 1.27 -9.63
CA ASN A 129 9.20 1.77 -10.89
C ASN A 129 9.81 0.59 -11.66
N GLU A 130 9.29 0.35 -12.86
CA GLU A 130 9.73 -0.66 -13.79
C GLU A 130 10.96 -0.15 -14.56
N PRO A 131 12.12 -0.84 -14.46
CA PRO A 131 13.33 -0.44 -15.15
C PRO A 131 13.12 -0.27 -16.67
N GLY A 132 13.60 0.85 -17.22
CA GLY A 132 13.51 1.14 -18.65
C GLY A 132 12.15 1.64 -19.15
N VAL A 133 11.17 1.84 -18.25
CA VAL A 133 9.88 2.46 -18.59
C VAL A 133 9.97 3.98 -18.42
N VAL A 134 9.46 4.72 -19.40
CA VAL A 134 9.35 6.20 -19.32
C VAL A 134 8.00 6.58 -18.77
N TYR A 135 8.00 7.25 -17.62
CA TYR A 135 6.78 7.66 -16.94
C TYR A 135 6.38 9.07 -17.35
N LYS A 136 5.24 9.24 -18.03
CA LYS A 136 4.70 10.54 -18.44
C LYS A 136 3.52 10.94 -17.56
N ASN A 137 3.65 12.06 -16.87
CA ASN A 137 2.65 12.52 -15.89
C ASN A 137 2.30 13.97 -16.14
N GLU A 138 1.00 14.28 -16.16
CA GLU A 138 0.51 15.65 -16.25
C GLU A 138 0.73 16.39 -14.94
N VAL A 139 1.07 17.67 -15.05
CA VAL A 139 1.17 18.59 -13.91
C VAL A 139 0.24 19.76 -14.20
N GLU A 140 -0.82 19.85 -13.39
CA GLU A 140 -1.79 20.92 -13.52
C GLU A 140 -1.15 22.29 -13.23
N LYS A 141 -1.71 23.34 -13.84
CA LYS A 141 -1.25 24.72 -13.63
C LYS A 141 -1.25 25.06 -12.13
N ASP A 142 -0.20 25.73 -11.67
CA ASP A 142 -0.01 26.16 -10.29
C ASP A 142 0.03 25.01 -9.25
N THR A 143 0.35 23.80 -9.70
CA THR A 143 0.55 22.63 -8.84
C THR A 143 1.98 22.10 -8.89
N TYR A 144 2.31 21.20 -7.96
CA TYR A 144 3.64 20.60 -7.84
C TYR A 144 3.53 19.09 -7.78
N ARG A 145 4.52 18.40 -8.38
CA ARG A 145 4.70 16.96 -8.27
C ARG A 145 6.11 16.68 -7.79
N PHE A 146 6.23 15.94 -6.68
CA PHE A 146 7.51 15.65 -6.06
C PHE A 146 7.95 14.24 -6.43
N TYR A 147 9.20 14.11 -6.87
CA TYR A 147 9.84 12.83 -7.14
C TYR A 147 11.01 12.66 -6.18
N GLN A 148 11.01 11.56 -5.43
CA GLN A 148 12.08 11.22 -4.51
C GLN A 148 12.74 9.91 -4.93
N MET A 149 14.04 9.94 -5.16
CA MET A 149 14.84 8.75 -5.47
C MET A 149 15.66 8.31 -4.26
N SER A 150 15.85 7.00 -4.12
CA SER A 150 16.78 6.39 -3.18
C SER A 150 17.59 5.28 -3.88
N LEU A 151 18.91 5.46 -4.02
CA LEU A 151 19.82 4.49 -4.65
C LEU A 151 20.23 3.31 -3.74
N LYS A 152 19.34 2.89 -2.83
CA LYS A 152 19.63 1.78 -1.90
C LYS A 152 19.74 0.47 -2.70
N GLY A 153 20.92 -0.15 -2.71
CA GLY A 153 21.16 -1.45 -3.35
C GLY A 153 22.10 -1.44 -4.56
N PHE A 154 22.58 -0.28 -5.02
CA PHE A 154 23.62 -0.22 -6.05
C PHE A 154 24.93 -0.83 -5.53
N ARG A 155 25.59 -1.66 -6.35
CA ARG A 155 26.94 -2.18 -6.05
C ARG A 155 27.91 -1.00 -6.01
N SER A 156 28.86 -1.01 -5.08
CA SER A 156 29.87 0.05 -4.99
C SER A 156 30.59 0.23 -6.33
N GLY A 157 30.59 1.47 -6.86
CA GLY A 157 31.23 1.82 -8.13
C GLY A 157 30.31 1.82 -9.36
N LEU A 158 29.06 1.36 -9.25
CA LEU A 158 28.04 1.57 -10.29
C LEU A 158 27.17 2.77 -9.89
N GLY A 159 27.29 3.87 -10.64
CA GLY A 159 26.37 5.01 -10.52
C GLY A 159 25.03 4.70 -11.20
N GLY A 160 23.97 5.32 -10.69
CA GLY A 160 22.67 5.42 -11.38
C GLY A 160 22.33 6.90 -11.57
N PHE A 161 21.53 7.21 -12.58
CA PHE A 161 20.98 8.55 -12.79
C PHE A 161 19.47 8.45 -12.94
N VAL A 162 18.77 9.52 -12.55
CA VAL A 162 17.36 9.73 -12.91
C VAL A 162 17.32 11.02 -13.70
N GLU A 163 16.75 10.95 -14.89
CA GLU A 163 16.52 12.11 -15.72
C GLU A 163 15.05 12.52 -15.59
N ILE A 164 14.82 13.82 -15.39
CA ILE A 164 13.48 14.42 -15.34
C ILE A 164 13.42 15.48 -16.44
N ALA A 165 12.61 15.24 -17.45
CA ALA A 165 12.34 16.21 -18.52
C ALA A 165 10.99 16.88 -18.28
N VAL A 166 10.95 18.21 -18.33
CA VAL A 166 9.73 19.01 -18.12
C VAL A 166 9.34 19.70 -19.42
N ASN A 167 8.13 19.43 -19.92
CA ASN A 167 7.58 20.12 -21.09
C ASN A 167 6.56 21.17 -20.65
N MET A 168 7.00 22.43 -20.57
CA MET A 168 6.14 23.54 -20.13
C MET A 168 5.05 23.92 -21.15
N THR A 169 5.23 23.59 -22.43
CA THR A 169 4.24 23.89 -23.48
C THR A 169 3.09 22.91 -23.45
N GLN A 170 3.38 21.63 -23.16
CA GLN A 170 2.40 20.54 -23.16
C GLN A 170 1.97 20.11 -21.75
N GLY A 171 2.53 20.69 -20.68
CA GLY A 171 2.06 20.53 -19.31
C GLY A 171 2.36 19.16 -18.68
N TYR A 172 3.46 18.50 -19.05
CA TYR A 172 3.81 17.19 -18.49
C TYR A 172 5.28 17.06 -18.09
N VAL A 173 5.54 16.06 -17.26
CA VAL A 173 6.88 15.62 -16.82
C VAL A 173 7.13 14.19 -17.29
N GLN A 174 8.34 13.92 -17.77
CA GLN A 174 8.84 12.58 -18.06
C GLN A 174 9.95 12.21 -17.09
N VAL A 175 9.87 11.01 -16.53
CA VAL A 175 10.91 10.45 -15.65
C VAL A 175 11.52 9.23 -16.32
N PHE A 176 12.85 9.22 -16.39
CA PHE A 176 13.67 8.13 -16.94
C PHE A 176 14.55 7.56 -15.82
N THR A 177 14.54 6.24 -15.69
CA THR A 177 15.20 5.52 -14.59
C THR A 177 15.89 4.25 -15.04
#